data_AF-A0A9N9AAK2-F1
#
_entry.id   AF-A0A9N9AAK2-F1
#
_cell.length_a   1.000
_cell.length_b   1.000
_cell.length_c   1.000
_cell.angle_alpha   90.00
_cell.angle_beta   90.00
_cell.angle_gamma   90.00
#
_symmetry.space_group_name_H-M   'P 1'
#
loop_
_entity.id
_entity.type
_entity.pdbx_description
1 polymer ?
#
loop_
_entity_poly.entity_id
_entity_poly.type
_entity_poly.pdbx_seq_one_letter_code
_entity_poly.pdbx_strand_id
1 'polypeptide(L)'
;MALNFFGSFLASLHTSLPATEGNQILKYNYNDFIRIDDFKEMYLEEITKLKEEKENCDEFGELQPFVEDTTYRVFKSYVLSILHLQDAPLEKFSELYFNDFVTNIDGDKKDVKLLSLILRHLLDEDKINDPVYLHIYWWTNSSTILAVFQLAQICPTIVNDFSERGANYTFEDFLIQEVTIMMLNKLSGSNAESINVHQIDQWHKQATKIITYTEKRKFPSFQLVQLLRICNELVASKSISLKDIKEIVRLGLTSDGHEILSKEFVNYVLEVLDKLEVNEKNLILMRSFITRCLDIISIESQVILHLYQNIFSREPFPLLGPIISRIFAKEDDDSVFFKIFENVQMILQSSPRLNVINTALKLKDLNSPMATLCCDIIQQNYFSKLEMAEMIEFFPSASNSLLKTGIEPLQLVSSIAFLKEFVGKLWDTTINRDDFTRPIAIDKIMKIGNSNPQTVLNQINNVMARENPLIYSLKIYFLRDLLFRDFSIGDVKKFCKGQTETLPWLLSLEWGDNNDNRLPFNTY
;
A
#
# COMPACT_ATOMS: atom_id res chain seq x y z
N MET A 1 -4.11 26.99 -28.16
CA MET A 1 -4.97 27.39 -29.30
C MET A 1 -6.42 27.22 -28.86
N ALA A 2 -6.89 27.96 -27.84
CA ALA A 2 -8.03 27.51 -27.01
C ALA A 2 -9.06 28.60 -26.61
N LEU A 3 -9.25 29.67 -27.41
CA LEU A 3 -10.17 30.79 -27.07
C LEU A 3 -11.26 31.08 -28.13
N ASN A 4 -11.50 30.16 -29.06
CA ASN A 4 -12.34 30.44 -30.22
C ASN A 4 -13.86 30.42 -29.95
N PHE A 5 -14.35 29.93 -28.80
CA PHE A 5 -15.80 29.85 -28.58
C PHE A 5 -16.41 31.15 -28.06
N PHE A 6 -15.87 31.74 -26.97
CA PHE A 6 -16.35 33.03 -26.46
C PHE A 6 -16.02 34.21 -27.39
N GLY A 7 -14.93 34.13 -28.15
CA GLY A 7 -14.51 35.17 -29.09
C GLY A 7 -15.50 35.39 -30.26
N SER A 8 -16.24 34.36 -30.67
CA SER A 8 -17.21 34.49 -31.76
C SER A 8 -18.53 35.16 -31.34
N PHE A 9 -18.86 35.14 -30.04
CA PHE A 9 -20.10 35.68 -29.49
C PHE A 9 -19.98 37.15 -29.04
N LEU A 10 -18.78 37.53 -28.55
CA LEU A 10 -18.44 38.90 -28.15
C LEU A 10 -18.45 39.91 -29.32
N ALA A 11 -18.40 39.44 -30.57
CA ALA A 11 -18.38 40.31 -31.76
C ALA A 11 -19.74 40.98 -32.09
N SER A 12 -20.82 40.73 -31.34
CA SER A 12 -22.17 41.26 -31.66
C SER A 12 -22.69 42.40 -30.77
N LEU A 13 -21.98 42.84 -29.73
CA LEU A 13 -22.47 43.85 -28.79
C LEU A 13 -21.68 45.16 -28.87
N HIS A 14 -22.04 46.00 -29.84
CA HIS A 14 -21.83 47.44 -29.78
C HIS A 14 -23.10 48.15 -30.24
N THR A 15 -23.80 48.85 -29.34
CA THR A 15 -24.51 50.13 -29.60
C THR A 15 -25.11 50.77 -28.32
N SER A 16 -24.45 51.85 -27.85
CA SER A 16 -24.88 53.14 -27.27
C SER A 16 -26.11 53.33 -26.32
N LEU A 17 -25.81 53.82 -25.08
CA LEU A 17 -26.24 55.05 -24.30
C LEU A 17 -27.74 55.50 -24.21
N PRO A 18 -28.19 56.33 -23.20
CA PRO A 18 -27.51 56.90 -22.02
C PRO A 18 -28.26 56.79 -20.66
N ALA A 19 -27.58 57.26 -19.61
CA ALA A 19 -27.95 57.27 -18.18
C ALA A 19 -29.18 58.13 -17.79
N THR A 20 -29.80 57.79 -16.65
CA THR A 20 -30.45 58.77 -15.76
C THR A 20 -30.32 58.32 -14.29
N GLU A 21 -29.80 59.22 -13.46
CA GLU A 21 -29.65 59.10 -12.01
C GLU A 21 -31.00 59.24 -11.29
N GLY A 22 -31.16 58.48 -10.19
CA GLY A 22 -32.20 58.70 -9.19
C GLY A 22 -32.75 57.38 -8.62
N ASN A 23 -32.37 57.06 -7.39
CA ASN A 23 -32.88 55.96 -6.54
C ASN A 23 -32.53 54.51 -6.98
N GLN A 24 -31.30 54.05 -6.70
CA GLN A 24 -30.86 52.65 -6.94
C GLN A 24 -30.50 51.86 -5.66
N ILE A 25 -31.08 52.19 -4.51
CA ILE A 25 -30.89 51.38 -3.28
C ILE A 25 -31.73 50.07 -3.31
N LEU A 26 -32.54 49.83 -4.35
CA LEU A 26 -33.50 48.70 -4.41
C LEU A 26 -33.50 47.89 -5.73
N LYS A 27 -32.37 47.79 -6.45
CA LYS A 27 -32.35 47.11 -7.76
C LYS A 27 -31.32 45.98 -7.95
N TYR A 28 -30.73 45.47 -6.88
CA TYR A 28 -30.00 44.20 -6.92
C TYR A 28 -30.75 43.24 -6.01
N ASN A 29 -31.72 42.54 -6.59
CA ASN A 29 -32.54 41.60 -5.84
C ASN A 29 -31.75 40.30 -5.70
N TYR A 30 -31.83 39.64 -4.54
CA TYR A 30 -31.26 38.31 -4.29
C TYR A 30 -31.56 37.29 -5.43
N ASN A 31 -32.67 37.49 -6.15
CA ASN A 31 -33.04 36.73 -7.35
C ASN A 31 -32.04 36.85 -8.51
N ASP A 32 -31.40 37.99 -8.75
CA ASP A 32 -30.44 38.15 -9.87
C ASP A 32 -29.15 37.34 -9.63
N PHE A 33 -28.90 37.00 -8.37
CA PHE A 33 -27.73 36.30 -7.92
C PHE A 33 -27.93 34.77 -7.87
N ILE A 34 -29.15 34.31 -7.55
CA ILE A 34 -29.57 32.92 -7.84
C ILE A 34 -29.43 32.62 -9.35
N ARG A 35 -29.68 33.60 -10.22
CA ARG A 35 -29.54 33.43 -11.67
C ARG A 35 -28.11 33.21 -12.14
N ILE A 36 -27.09 33.42 -11.29
CA ILE A 36 -25.73 32.98 -11.63
C ILE A 36 -25.67 31.45 -11.74
N ASP A 37 -26.45 30.72 -10.94
CA ASP A 37 -26.56 29.25 -11.02
C ASP A 37 -27.14 28.75 -12.35
N ASP A 38 -27.91 29.58 -13.08
CA ASP A 38 -28.41 29.25 -14.43
C ASP A 38 -27.25 29.02 -15.43
N PHE A 39 -26.05 29.54 -15.14
CA PHE A 39 -24.87 29.40 -15.99
C PHE A 39 -23.94 28.24 -15.62
N LYS A 40 -24.29 27.44 -14.60
CA LYS A 40 -23.45 26.35 -14.10
C LYS A 40 -23.08 25.32 -15.17
N GLU A 41 -24.08 24.81 -15.90
CA GLU A 41 -23.87 23.77 -16.92
C GLU A 41 -22.93 24.28 -18.02
N MET A 42 -23.15 25.51 -18.49
CA MET A 42 -22.31 26.16 -19.50
C MET A 42 -20.84 26.24 -19.05
N TYR A 43 -20.59 26.67 -17.81
CA TYR A 43 -19.23 26.77 -17.27
C TYR A 43 -18.56 25.40 -17.19
N LEU A 44 -19.25 24.40 -16.64
CA LEU A 44 -18.69 23.06 -16.45
C LEU A 44 -18.43 22.33 -17.77
N GLU A 45 -19.29 22.53 -18.79
CA GLU A 45 -19.06 22.02 -20.13
C GLU A 45 -17.81 22.62 -20.78
N GLU A 46 -17.58 23.93 -20.61
CA GLU A 46 -16.39 24.59 -21.14
C GLU A 46 -15.11 24.08 -20.46
N ILE A 47 -15.11 23.96 -19.13
CA ILE A 47 -13.98 23.38 -18.40
C ILE A 47 -13.68 21.96 -18.87
N THR A 48 -14.72 21.17 -19.14
CA THR A 48 -14.56 19.79 -19.65
C THR A 48 -13.86 19.80 -21.01
N LYS A 49 -14.29 20.65 -21.95
CA LYS A 49 -13.66 20.79 -23.27
C LYS A 49 -12.21 21.26 -23.17
N LEU A 50 -11.93 22.24 -22.31
CA LEU A 50 -10.58 22.75 -22.11
C LEU A 50 -9.64 21.65 -21.57
N LYS A 51 -10.14 20.76 -20.72
CA LYS A 51 -9.38 19.62 -20.18
C LYS A 51 -9.13 18.49 -21.20
N GLU A 52 -9.85 18.44 -22.33
CA GLU A 52 -9.58 17.48 -23.40
C GLU A 52 -8.27 17.80 -24.15
N GLU A 53 -7.86 19.07 -24.15
CA GLU A 53 -6.59 19.52 -24.71
C GLU A 53 -5.45 19.37 -23.69
N LYS A 54 -4.58 18.37 -23.89
CA LYS A 54 -3.44 18.11 -23.00
C LYS A 54 -2.53 19.32 -22.75
N GLU A 55 -2.42 20.23 -23.73
CA GLU A 55 -1.59 21.44 -23.61
C GLU A 55 -2.14 22.43 -22.57
N ASN A 56 -3.45 22.39 -22.30
CA ASN A 56 -4.10 23.26 -21.32
C ASN A 56 -3.98 22.72 -19.89
N CYS A 57 -3.52 21.47 -19.72
CA CYS A 57 -3.45 20.81 -18.42
C CYS A 57 -2.02 20.69 -17.89
N ASP A 58 -1.90 20.54 -16.57
CA ASP A 58 -0.68 20.13 -15.90
C ASP A 58 -0.51 18.60 -15.88
N GLU A 59 0.51 18.13 -15.15
CA GLU A 59 0.82 16.70 -15.01
C GLU A 59 -0.27 15.90 -14.25
N PHE A 60 -1.19 16.58 -13.56
CA PHE A 60 -2.31 15.98 -12.83
C PHE A 60 -3.63 16.01 -13.62
N GLY A 61 -3.63 16.62 -14.81
CA GLY A 61 -4.84 16.80 -15.62
C GLY A 61 -5.72 17.96 -15.16
N GLU A 62 -5.19 18.87 -14.35
CA GLU A 62 -5.84 20.11 -13.95
C GLU A 62 -5.47 21.25 -14.90
N LEU A 63 -6.36 22.21 -15.10
CA LEU A 63 -6.10 23.33 -16.01
C LEU A 63 -4.92 24.16 -15.48
N GLN A 64 -4.04 24.56 -16.39
CA GLN A 64 -2.94 25.44 -16.05
C GLN A 64 -3.49 26.79 -15.52
N PRO A 65 -2.84 27.42 -14.53
CA PRO A 65 -3.36 28.62 -13.87
C PRO A 65 -3.72 29.77 -14.83
N PHE A 66 -2.94 29.95 -15.90
CA PHE A 66 -3.20 30.97 -16.92
C PHE A 66 -4.49 30.69 -17.72
N VAL A 67 -4.74 29.43 -18.05
CA VAL A 67 -5.96 29.00 -18.77
C VAL A 67 -7.17 29.18 -17.88
N GLU A 68 -7.07 28.79 -16.61
CA GLU A 68 -8.12 28.96 -15.61
C GLU A 68 -8.49 30.44 -15.40
N ASP A 69 -7.50 31.33 -15.15
CA ASP A 69 -7.73 32.77 -14.97
C ASP A 69 -8.35 33.41 -16.22
N THR A 70 -7.85 33.06 -17.41
CA THR A 70 -8.39 33.61 -18.66
C THR A 70 -9.84 33.17 -18.88
N THR A 71 -10.14 31.89 -18.66
CA THR A 71 -11.49 31.33 -18.77
C THR A 71 -12.44 32.01 -17.79
N TYR A 72 -11.99 32.17 -16.55
CA TYR A 72 -12.74 32.86 -15.50
C TYR A 72 -13.10 34.30 -15.90
N ARG A 73 -12.12 35.10 -16.36
CA ARG A 73 -12.35 36.51 -16.75
C ARG A 73 -13.36 36.64 -17.88
N VAL A 74 -13.24 35.79 -18.89
CA VAL A 74 -14.15 35.77 -20.04
C VAL A 74 -15.56 35.39 -19.60
N PHE A 75 -15.70 34.33 -18.80
CA PHE A 75 -16.99 33.89 -18.26
C PHE A 75 -17.62 34.95 -17.36
N LYS A 76 -16.85 35.58 -16.46
CA LYS A 76 -17.32 36.68 -15.60
C LYS A 76 -17.88 37.83 -16.44
N SER A 77 -17.15 38.29 -17.44
CA SER A 77 -17.61 39.36 -18.34
C SER A 77 -18.92 38.99 -19.03
N TYR A 78 -19.02 37.74 -19.50
CA TYR A 78 -20.23 37.22 -20.14
C TYR A 78 -21.45 37.20 -19.20
N VAL A 79 -21.32 36.62 -18.00
CA VAL A 79 -22.40 36.55 -17.01
C VAL A 79 -22.87 37.95 -16.59
N LEU A 80 -21.93 38.86 -16.30
CA LEU A 80 -22.26 40.23 -15.93
C LEU A 80 -22.95 41.00 -17.07
N SER A 81 -22.62 40.69 -18.33
CA SER A 81 -23.29 41.29 -19.49
C SER A 81 -24.75 40.87 -19.59
N ILE A 82 -25.04 39.57 -19.46
CA ILE A 82 -26.39 39.01 -19.60
C ILE A 82 -27.30 39.41 -18.44
N LEU A 83 -26.75 39.48 -17.23
CA LEU A 83 -27.49 39.92 -16.05
C LEU A 83 -27.59 41.45 -15.96
N HIS A 84 -27.00 42.19 -16.91
CA HIS A 84 -26.94 43.65 -16.91
C HIS A 84 -26.31 44.24 -15.62
N LEU A 85 -25.26 43.58 -15.13
CA LEU A 85 -24.53 43.91 -13.90
C LEU A 85 -23.14 44.53 -14.13
N GLN A 86 -22.77 44.87 -15.38
CA GLN A 86 -21.44 45.42 -15.69
C GLN A 86 -21.10 46.71 -14.92
N ASP A 87 -22.06 47.63 -14.80
CA ASP A 87 -21.90 48.91 -14.09
C ASP A 87 -22.38 48.82 -12.63
N ALA A 88 -22.74 47.62 -12.16
CA ALA A 88 -23.22 47.44 -10.81
C ALA A 88 -22.07 47.63 -9.81
N PRO A 89 -22.30 48.34 -8.70
CA PRO A 89 -21.29 48.49 -7.65
C PRO A 89 -21.21 47.23 -6.79
N LEU A 90 -20.92 46.07 -7.42
CA LEU A 90 -20.87 44.75 -6.76
C LEU A 90 -19.91 44.75 -5.57
N GLU A 91 -18.79 45.47 -5.70
CA GLU A 91 -17.81 45.68 -4.65
C GLU A 91 -18.39 46.35 -3.39
N LYS A 92 -19.43 47.17 -3.50
CA LYS A 92 -20.07 47.83 -2.34
C LYS A 92 -20.97 46.90 -1.55
N PHE A 93 -21.37 45.77 -2.13
CA PHE A 93 -22.33 44.83 -1.55
C PHE A 93 -21.76 43.41 -1.42
N SER A 94 -20.47 43.21 -1.70
CA SER A 94 -19.81 41.91 -1.74
C SER A 94 -19.93 41.13 -0.42
N GLU A 95 -19.79 41.82 0.71
CA GLU A 95 -19.92 41.22 2.03
C GLU A 95 -21.36 40.79 2.34
N LEU A 96 -22.36 41.58 1.95
CA LEU A 96 -23.77 41.21 2.10
C LEU A 96 -24.11 40.00 1.23
N TYR A 97 -23.62 40.01 -0.01
CA TYR A 97 -23.75 38.90 -0.93
C TYR A 97 -23.17 37.61 -0.34
N PHE A 98 -21.93 37.67 0.15
CA PHE A 98 -21.27 36.50 0.72
C PHE A 98 -22.07 35.93 1.90
N ASN A 99 -22.56 36.78 2.79
CA ASN A 99 -23.38 36.34 3.92
C ASN A 99 -24.70 35.68 3.48
N ASP A 100 -25.37 36.21 2.46
CA ASP A 100 -26.56 35.60 1.87
C ASP A 100 -26.20 34.26 1.21
N PHE A 101 -25.14 34.21 0.41
CA PHE A 101 -24.66 32.99 -0.26
C PHE A 101 -24.44 31.84 0.73
N VAL A 102 -23.70 32.08 1.81
CA VAL A 102 -23.44 31.07 2.85
C VAL A 102 -24.73 30.62 3.54
N THR A 103 -25.64 31.55 3.82
CA THR A 103 -26.93 31.24 4.45
C THR A 103 -27.81 30.34 3.57
N ASN A 104 -27.69 30.45 2.24
CA ASN A 104 -28.48 29.64 1.32
C ASN A 104 -27.89 28.25 1.09
N ILE A 105 -26.56 28.11 1.21
CA ILE A 105 -25.91 26.80 1.17
C ILE A 105 -26.26 25.98 2.41
N ASP A 106 -26.17 26.57 3.61
CA ASP A 106 -26.50 25.90 4.87
C ASP A 106 -28.01 26.04 5.17
N GLY A 107 -28.84 25.34 4.37
CA GLY A 107 -30.30 25.36 4.45
C GLY A 107 -30.91 24.98 5.81
N ASP A 108 -30.11 24.46 6.75
CA ASP A 108 -30.50 24.06 8.11
C ASP A 108 -30.08 25.09 9.19
N LYS A 109 -29.38 26.18 8.81
CA LYS A 109 -28.97 27.35 9.62
C LYS A 109 -28.15 27.09 10.88
N LYS A 110 -27.73 25.85 11.19
CA LYS A 110 -27.14 25.54 12.50
C LYS A 110 -25.70 26.02 12.65
N ASP A 111 -24.93 26.14 11.56
CA ASP A 111 -23.49 26.44 11.62
C ASP A 111 -23.01 27.39 10.50
N VAL A 112 -23.88 28.30 10.01
CA VAL A 112 -23.57 29.32 8.97
C VAL A 112 -22.27 30.07 9.26
N LYS A 113 -22.01 30.41 10.53
CA LYS A 113 -20.77 31.10 10.95
C LYS A 113 -19.51 30.26 10.68
N LEU A 114 -19.58 28.95 10.93
CA LEU A 114 -18.46 28.04 10.72
C LEU A 114 -18.19 27.87 9.22
N LEU A 115 -19.24 27.73 8.40
CA LEU A 115 -19.10 27.66 6.95
C LEU A 115 -18.50 28.95 6.36
N SER A 116 -18.94 30.11 6.86
CA SER A 116 -18.38 31.42 6.50
C SER A 116 -16.88 31.49 6.81
N LEU A 117 -16.47 31.07 8.01
CA LEU A 117 -15.06 31.01 8.42
C LEU A 117 -14.23 30.08 7.53
N ILE A 118 -14.75 28.90 7.18
CA ILE A 118 -14.07 27.96 6.29
C ILE A 118 -13.85 28.58 4.90
N LEU A 119 -14.88 29.20 4.31
CA LEU A 119 -14.76 29.84 3.00
C LEU A 119 -13.75 30.99 3.03
N ARG A 120 -13.67 31.74 4.15
CA ARG A 120 -12.64 32.77 4.36
C ARG A 120 -11.22 32.23 4.48
N HIS A 121 -11.04 30.99 4.92
CA HIS A 121 -9.73 30.34 4.94
C HIS A 121 -9.35 29.70 3.60
N LEU A 122 -10.35 29.30 2.80
CA LEU A 122 -10.14 28.69 1.48
C LEU A 122 -9.96 29.73 0.36
N LEU A 123 -10.51 30.94 0.53
CA LEU A 123 -10.54 32.00 -0.48
C LEU A 123 -9.88 33.27 0.06
N ASP A 124 -9.06 33.90 -0.78
CA ASP A 124 -8.52 35.23 -0.50
C ASP A 124 -9.65 36.29 -0.48
N GLU A 125 -9.41 37.42 0.20
CA GLU A 125 -10.36 38.55 0.31
C GLU A 125 -10.89 39.02 -1.05
N ASP A 126 -10.07 39.07 -2.09
CA ASP A 126 -10.51 39.51 -3.42
C ASP A 126 -11.50 38.52 -4.06
N LYS A 127 -11.29 37.22 -3.84
CA LYS A 127 -12.11 36.13 -4.41
C LYS A 127 -13.41 35.96 -3.65
N ILE A 128 -13.37 36.11 -2.33
CA ILE A 128 -14.58 35.97 -1.48
C ILE A 128 -15.57 37.11 -1.74
N ASN A 129 -15.07 38.27 -2.17
CA ASN A 129 -15.87 39.42 -2.51
C ASN A 129 -16.39 39.41 -3.96
N ASP A 130 -16.12 38.36 -4.72
CA ASP A 130 -16.53 38.22 -6.12
C ASP A 130 -17.69 37.23 -6.27
N PRO A 131 -18.94 37.71 -6.51
CA PRO A 131 -20.12 36.86 -6.65
C PRO A 131 -19.98 35.74 -7.66
N VAL A 132 -19.37 36.02 -8.82
CA VAL A 132 -19.24 35.02 -9.89
C VAL A 132 -18.21 33.96 -9.50
N TYR A 133 -17.10 34.38 -8.90
CA TYR A 133 -16.08 33.46 -8.42
C TYR A 133 -16.61 32.52 -7.33
N LEU A 134 -17.38 33.03 -6.36
CA LEU A 134 -17.98 32.23 -5.30
C LEU A 134 -18.82 31.07 -5.84
N HIS A 135 -19.66 31.34 -6.85
CA HIS A 135 -20.48 30.32 -7.49
C HIS A 135 -19.64 29.28 -8.24
N ILE A 136 -18.69 29.73 -9.05
CA ILE A 136 -17.77 28.85 -9.77
C ILE A 136 -17.03 27.93 -8.80
N TYR A 137 -16.47 28.51 -7.73
CA TYR A 137 -15.73 27.79 -6.72
C TYR A 137 -16.62 26.76 -6.01
N TRP A 138 -17.87 27.11 -5.71
CA TRP A 138 -18.84 26.17 -5.15
C TRP A 138 -19.22 25.04 -6.12
N TRP A 139 -19.45 25.33 -7.40
CA TRP A 139 -19.82 24.30 -8.38
C TRP A 139 -18.72 23.26 -8.55
N THR A 140 -17.45 23.68 -8.51
CA THR A 140 -16.29 22.81 -8.66
C THR A 140 -15.87 22.14 -7.35
N ASN A 141 -16.08 22.79 -6.19
CA ASN A 141 -15.55 22.33 -4.90
C ASN A 141 -16.59 22.01 -3.81
N SER A 142 -17.90 22.09 -4.07
CA SER A 142 -18.94 21.88 -3.04
C SER A 142 -18.77 20.58 -2.23
N SER A 143 -18.43 19.47 -2.89
CA SER A 143 -18.17 18.20 -2.19
C SER A 143 -16.95 18.26 -1.26
N THR A 144 -15.91 19.01 -1.63
CA THR A 144 -14.75 19.33 -0.78
C THR A 144 -15.17 20.13 0.42
N ILE A 145 -15.82 21.26 0.17
CA ILE A 145 -16.16 22.25 1.18
C ILE A 145 -17.09 21.64 2.21
N LEU A 146 -18.10 20.87 1.78
CA LEU A 146 -19.01 20.17 2.67
C LEU A 146 -18.31 19.13 3.54
N ALA A 147 -17.27 18.48 3.03
CA ALA A 147 -16.52 17.51 3.81
C ALA A 147 -15.56 18.18 4.82
N VAL A 148 -14.90 19.28 4.44
CA VAL A 148 -14.13 20.15 5.36
C VAL A 148 -15.06 20.70 6.45
N PHE A 149 -16.26 21.14 6.08
CA PHE A 149 -17.28 21.59 7.02
C PHE A 149 -17.69 20.51 8.01
N GLN A 150 -17.92 19.27 7.54
CA GLN A 150 -18.20 18.14 8.43
C GLN A 150 -17.05 17.83 9.39
N LEU A 151 -15.79 17.99 8.97
CA LEU A 151 -14.63 17.84 9.85
C LEU A 151 -14.57 18.96 10.90
N ALA A 152 -14.80 20.20 10.47
CA ALA A 152 -14.81 21.37 11.33
C ALA A 152 -15.92 21.27 12.40
N GLN A 153 -17.07 20.68 12.07
CA GLN A 153 -18.14 20.42 13.03
C GLN A 153 -17.73 19.46 14.18
N ILE A 154 -16.69 18.64 13.99
CA ILE A 154 -16.18 17.76 15.07
C ILE A 154 -15.44 18.59 16.13
N CYS A 155 -14.80 19.70 15.73
CA CYS A 155 -14.07 20.61 16.61
C CYS A 155 -14.19 22.07 16.12
N PRO A 156 -15.33 22.76 16.30
CA PRO A 156 -15.53 24.07 15.67
C PRO A 156 -14.53 25.14 16.11
N THR A 157 -14.01 25.02 17.33
CA THR A 157 -13.04 25.97 17.90
C THR A 157 -11.72 26.00 17.14
N ILE A 158 -11.35 24.89 16.48
CA ILE A 158 -10.04 24.77 15.84
C ILE A 158 -9.89 25.64 14.60
N VAL A 159 -11.00 25.97 13.95
CA VAL A 159 -11.00 26.76 12.73
C VAL A 159 -10.42 28.15 12.98
N ASN A 160 -10.73 28.75 14.13
CA ASN A 160 -10.20 30.06 14.51
C ASN A 160 -8.68 30.07 14.71
N ASP A 161 -8.11 28.92 15.05
CA ASP A 161 -6.70 28.82 15.40
C ASP A 161 -5.79 28.70 14.16
N PHE A 162 -6.37 28.51 12.97
CA PHE A 162 -5.60 28.37 11.73
C PHE A 162 -4.75 29.60 11.42
N SER A 163 -5.28 30.81 11.66
CA SER A 163 -4.53 32.05 11.42
C SER A 163 -3.25 32.17 12.25
N GLU A 164 -3.20 31.53 13.43
CA GLU A 164 -2.04 31.57 14.32
C GLU A 164 -1.14 30.34 14.17
N ARG A 165 -1.72 29.16 13.92
CA ARG A 165 -1.03 27.85 13.97
C ARG A 165 -0.82 27.19 12.60
N GLY A 166 -1.42 27.74 11.53
CA GLY A 166 -1.49 27.14 10.20
C GLY A 166 -0.38 27.52 9.22
N ALA A 167 0.64 28.28 9.63
CA ALA A 167 1.60 28.93 8.72
C ALA A 167 2.34 28.00 7.71
N ASN A 168 2.37 26.69 7.97
CA ASN A 168 3.05 25.69 7.13
C ASN A 168 2.10 24.69 6.47
N TYR A 169 0.79 24.87 6.58
CA TYR A 169 -0.22 23.90 6.13
C TYR A 169 -1.30 24.58 5.30
N THR A 170 -1.90 23.82 4.38
CA THR A 170 -3.22 24.20 3.86
C THR A 170 -4.24 24.14 5.01
N PHE A 171 -5.34 24.88 4.89
CA PHE A 171 -6.39 24.86 5.90
C PHE A 171 -6.93 23.45 6.13
N GLU A 172 -7.08 22.69 5.04
CA GLU A 172 -7.53 21.30 5.08
C GLU A 172 -6.54 20.39 5.81
N ASP A 173 -5.24 20.50 5.51
CA ASP A 173 -4.21 19.70 6.17
C ASP A 173 -4.14 19.98 7.67
N PHE A 174 -4.18 21.27 8.04
CA PHE A 174 -4.24 21.70 9.44
C PHE A 174 -5.46 21.12 10.16
N LEU A 175 -6.64 21.22 9.55
CA LEU A 175 -7.88 20.72 10.13
C LEU A 175 -7.85 19.20 10.32
N ILE A 176 -7.36 18.45 9.32
CA ILE A 176 -7.20 16.99 9.41
C ILE A 176 -6.28 16.64 10.58
N GLN A 177 -5.13 17.32 10.70
CA GLN A 177 -4.16 17.05 11.74
C GLN A 177 -4.73 17.30 13.13
N GLU A 178 -5.33 18.47 13.37
CA GLU A 178 -5.84 18.83 14.69
C GLU A 178 -7.08 18.01 15.08
N VAL A 179 -8.00 17.75 14.14
CA VAL A 179 -9.14 16.86 14.40
C VAL A 179 -8.66 15.45 14.72
N THR A 180 -7.62 14.96 14.05
CA THR A 180 -7.01 13.66 14.33
C THR A 180 -6.41 13.61 15.74
N ILE A 181 -5.63 14.62 16.14
CA ILE A 181 -5.06 14.73 17.49
C ILE A 181 -6.17 14.76 18.54
N MET A 182 -7.21 15.56 18.34
CA MET A 182 -8.36 15.61 19.24
C MET A 182 -9.04 14.25 19.34
N MET A 183 -9.25 13.55 18.22
CA MET A 183 -9.88 12.23 18.23
C MET A 183 -9.05 11.20 18.98
N LEU A 184 -7.72 11.20 18.81
CA LEU A 184 -6.81 10.35 19.58
C LEU A 184 -6.87 10.72 21.07
N ASN A 185 -6.85 12.01 21.41
CA ASN A 185 -6.95 12.47 22.80
C ASN A 185 -8.29 12.13 23.47
N LYS A 186 -9.39 12.06 22.72
CA LYS A 186 -10.69 11.58 23.23
C LYS A 186 -10.63 10.12 23.68
N LEU A 187 -9.79 9.29 23.06
CA LEU A 187 -9.54 7.92 23.53
C LEU A 187 -8.63 7.89 24.76
N SER A 188 -7.56 8.69 24.78
CA SER A 188 -6.53 8.67 25.84
C SER A 188 -6.92 9.42 27.12
N GLY A 189 -7.94 10.30 27.07
CA GLY A 189 -8.35 11.18 28.15
C GLY A 189 -8.46 10.50 29.54
N SER A 190 -7.82 11.15 30.52
CA SER A 190 -7.76 10.78 31.94
C SER A 190 -9.04 11.13 32.72
N ASN A 191 -9.89 12.01 32.20
CA ASN A 191 -11.13 12.46 32.87
C ASN A 191 -12.36 11.58 32.59
N ALA A 192 -12.18 10.44 31.92
CA ALA A 192 -13.29 9.53 31.67
C ALA A 192 -13.50 8.59 32.86
N GLU A 193 -14.43 8.97 33.75
CA GLU A 193 -15.41 7.99 34.21
C GLU A 193 -15.80 7.13 33.01
N SER A 194 -15.53 5.82 33.10
CA SER A 194 -15.69 4.79 32.06
C SER A 194 -16.31 5.28 30.75
N ILE A 195 -15.49 5.47 29.69
CA ILE A 195 -16.04 5.62 28.33
C ILE A 195 -16.96 4.42 28.10
N ASN A 196 -18.25 4.65 27.94
CA ASN A 196 -19.21 3.56 27.78
C ASN A 196 -19.15 3.02 26.34
N VAL A 197 -19.71 1.84 26.11
CA VAL A 197 -19.69 1.18 24.80
C VAL A 197 -20.27 2.07 23.70
N HIS A 198 -21.31 2.85 24.00
CA HIS A 198 -21.94 3.76 23.04
C HIS A 198 -21.00 4.91 22.61
N GLN A 199 -20.22 5.47 23.53
CA GLN A 199 -19.24 6.51 23.22
C GLN A 199 -18.09 5.97 22.37
N ILE A 200 -17.65 4.74 22.61
CA ILE A 200 -16.64 4.05 21.77
C ILE A 200 -17.19 3.82 20.35
N ASP A 201 -18.43 3.33 20.23
CA ASP A 201 -19.07 3.11 18.94
C ASP A 201 -19.26 4.45 18.17
N GLN A 202 -19.59 5.53 18.88
CA GLN A 202 -19.68 6.87 18.29
C GLN A 202 -18.30 7.39 17.84
N TRP A 203 -17.26 7.18 18.66
CA TRP A 203 -15.89 7.53 18.31
C TRP A 203 -15.43 6.78 17.06
N HIS A 204 -15.67 5.46 16.99
CA HIS A 204 -15.32 4.63 15.84
C HIS A 204 -15.99 5.11 14.54
N LYS A 205 -17.29 5.48 14.61
CA LYS A 205 -18.01 6.06 13.47
C LYS A 205 -17.39 7.39 13.01
N GLN A 206 -17.01 8.26 13.94
CA GLN A 206 -16.38 9.55 13.62
C GLN A 206 -14.97 9.35 13.03
N ALA A 207 -14.15 8.49 13.65
CA ALA A 207 -12.81 8.15 13.17
C ALA A 207 -12.86 7.56 11.75
N THR A 208 -13.81 6.65 11.49
CA THR A 208 -14.02 6.07 10.16
C THR A 208 -14.34 7.13 9.11
N LYS A 209 -15.19 8.12 9.44
CA LYS A 209 -15.49 9.24 8.51
C LYS A 209 -14.23 10.05 8.16
N ILE A 210 -13.41 10.39 9.17
CA ILE A 210 -12.15 11.12 8.98
C ILE A 210 -11.22 10.31 8.07
N ILE A 211 -11.03 9.02 8.36
CA ILE A 211 -10.17 8.13 7.58
C ILE A 211 -10.66 8.04 6.12
N THR A 212 -11.95 7.79 5.88
CA THR A 212 -12.49 7.71 4.51
C THR A 212 -12.37 9.04 3.75
N TYR A 213 -12.49 10.18 4.44
CA TYR A 213 -12.24 11.48 3.83
C TYR A 213 -10.79 11.62 3.37
N THR A 214 -9.84 11.25 4.23
CA THR A 214 -8.41 11.35 3.91
C THR A 214 -8.00 10.44 2.75
N GLU A 215 -8.59 9.24 2.63
CA GLU A 215 -8.32 8.31 1.53
C GLU A 215 -8.75 8.84 0.16
N LYS A 216 -9.95 9.44 0.07
CA LYS A 216 -10.51 9.91 -1.20
C LYS A 216 -9.68 11.01 -1.86
N ARG A 217 -8.94 11.76 -1.06
CA ARG A 217 -8.21 12.95 -1.47
C ARG A 217 -6.74 12.71 -1.79
N LYS A 218 -6.25 11.47 -1.58
CA LYS A 218 -4.81 11.15 -1.66
C LYS A 218 -3.95 12.16 -0.88
N PHE A 219 -4.46 12.66 0.25
CA PHE A 219 -3.67 13.56 1.10
C PHE A 219 -2.32 12.90 1.43
N PRO A 220 -1.26 13.70 1.67
CA PRO A 220 -0.02 13.17 2.21
C PRO A 220 -0.36 12.25 3.37
N SER A 221 0.29 11.08 3.43
CA SER A 221 0.07 10.10 4.49
C SER A 221 0.54 10.69 5.83
N PHE A 222 -0.32 11.49 6.47
CA PHE A 222 -0.06 12.03 7.79
C PHE A 222 0.10 10.88 8.76
N GLN A 223 1.25 10.81 9.42
CA GLN A 223 1.55 9.73 10.35
C GLN A 223 0.45 9.61 11.43
N LEU A 224 -0.12 10.74 11.88
CA LEU A 224 -1.20 10.78 12.87
C LEU A 224 -2.51 10.17 12.36
N VAL A 225 -2.83 10.33 11.07
CA VAL A 225 -4.00 9.69 10.45
C VAL A 225 -3.80 8.17 10.41
N GLN A 226 -2.56 7.71 10.20
CA GLN A 226 -2.25 6.29 10.26
C GLN A 226 -2.39 5.72 11.68
N LEU A 227 -1.96 6.47 12.70
CA LEU A 227 -2.21 6.10 14.10
C LEU A 227 -3.70 6.02 14.40
N LEU A 228 -4.49 7.00 13.95
CA LEU A 228 -5.94 6.98 14.07
C LEU A 228 -6.53 5.75 13.41
N ARG A 229 -6.06 5.37 12.22
CA ARG A 229 -6.50 4.16 11.53
C ARG A 229 -6.19 2.90 12.31
N ILE A 230 -4.97 2.75 12.81
CA ILE A 230 -4.58 1.60 13.65
C ILE A 230 -5.52 1.53 14.85
N CYS A 231 -5.68 2.63 15.59
CA CYS A 231 -6.58 2.68 16.75
C CYS A 231 -8.03 2.34 16.37
N ASN A 232 -8.50 2.82 15.21
CA ASN A 232 -9.85 2.55 14.71
C ASN A 232 -10.08 1.05 14.43
N GLU A 233 -9.10 0.38 13.81
CA GLU A 233 -9.15 -1.07 13.55
C GLU A 233 -9.11 -1.88 14.86
N LEU A 234 -8.25 -1.49 15.81
CA LEU A 234 -8.13 -2.13 17.13
C LEU A 234 -9.44 -1.98 17.93
N VAL A 235 -10.04 -0.79 17.93
CA VAL A 235 -11.35 -0.52 18.57
C VAL A 235 -12.46 -1.33 17.91
N ALA A 236 -12.51 -1.35 16.56
CA ALA A 236 -13.52 -2.09 15.80
C ALA A 236 -13.50 -3.60 16.09
N SER A 237 -12.31 -4.15 16.42
CA SER A 237 -12.18 -5.55 16.78
C SER A 237 -12.98 -5.93 18.03
N LYS A 238 -13.20 -5.01 18.98
CA LYS A 238 -13.79 -5.32 20.30
C LYS A 238 -13.05 -6.43 21.07
N SER A 239 -11.86 -6.85 20.61
CA SER A 239 -11.03 -7.89 21.22
C SER A 239 -9.99 -7.31 22.18
N ILE A 240 -9.69 -6.02 22.06
CA ILE A 240 -8.63 -5.33 22.80
C ILE A 240 -9.25 -4.48 23.91
N SER A 241 -8.62 -4.49 25.08
CA SER A 241 -9.11 -3.71 26.22
C SER A 241 -8.94 -2.20 25.99
N LEU A 242 -9.83 -1.40 26.57
CA LEU A 242 -9.69 0.07 26.51
C LEU A 242 -8.39 0.54 27.16
N LYS A 243 -7.88 -0.18 28.16
CA LYS A 243 -6.60 0.12 28.80
C LYS A 243 -5.45 0.02 27.79
N ASP A 244 -5.40 -1.05 27.01
CA ASP A 244 -4.35 -1.25 26.00
C ASP A 244 -4.50 -0.24 24.86
N ILE A 245 -5.72 0.07 24.42
CA ILE A 245 -5.97 1.12 23.42
C ILE A 245 -5.45 2.49 23.90
N LYS A 246 -5.68 2.85 25.17
CA LYS A 246 -5.18 4.11 25.74
C LYS A 246 -3.66 4.17 25.72
N GLU A 247 -3.00 3.06 26.05
CA GLU A 247 -1.54 2.98 26.05
C GLU A 247 -0.97 3.04 24.63
N ILE A 248 -1.60 2.38 23.67
CA ILE A 248 -1.23 2.45 22.24
C ILE A 248 -1.33 3.90 21.73
N VAL A 249 -2.42 4.61 22.04
CA VAL A 249 -2.56 6.03 21.68
C VAL A 249 -1.47 6.87 22.35
N ARG A 250 -1.20 6.63 23.64
CA ARG A 250 -0.16 7.35 24.39
C ARG A 250 1.19 7.17 23.70
N LEU A 251 1.60 5.94 23.43
CA LEU A 251 2.87 5.61 22.77
C LEU A 251 3.00 6.29 21.41
N GLY A 252 1.92 6.28 20.61
CA GLY A 252 1.91 6.90 19.29
C GLY A 252 1.94 8.44 19.33
N LEU A 253 1.38 9.07 20.36
CA LEU A 253 1.42 10.54 20.53
C LEU A 253 2.72 11.04 21.16
N THR A 254 3.41 10.20 21.94
CA THR A 254 4.67 10.57 22.60
C THR A 254 5.92 10.32 21.75
N SER A 255 5.79 9.79 20.54
CA SER A 255 6.93 9.62 19.63
C SER A 255 7.59 10.97 19.34
N ASP A 256 8.91 10.97 19.24
CA ASP A 256 9.81 12.11 19.00
C ASP A 256 9.67 12.78 17.61
N GLY A 257 8.51 12.64 16.95
CA GLY A 257 8.13 13.37 15.74
C GLY A 257 8.71 12.82 14.44
N HIS A 258 9.70 11.91 14.48
CA HIS A 258 10.29 11.33 13.27
C HIS A 258 9.56 10.08 12.78
N GLU A 259 9.15 9.19 13.70
CA GLU A 259 8.45 7.95 13.36
C GLU A 259 7.43 7.57 14.43
N ILE A 260 6.14 7.80 14.15
CA ILE A 260 5.05 7.47 15.10
C ILE A 260 5.02 5.98 15.46
N LEU A 261 5.38 5.10 14.52
CA LEU A 261 5.47 3.67 14.76
C LEU A 261 6.84 3.31 15.34
N SER A 262 7.14 3.81 16.53
CA SER A 262 8.41 3.53 17.21
C SER A 262 8.56 2.04 17.54
N LYS A 263 9.78 1.60 17.85
CA LYS A 263 10.06 0.24 18.32
C LYS A 263 9.21 -0.16 19.53
N GLU A 264 9.05 0.75 20.48
CA GLU A 264 8.24 0.54 21.69
C GLU A 264 6.76 0.38 21.33
N PHE A 265 6.24 1.25 20.46
CA PHE A 265 4.87 1.16 19.96
C PHE A 265 4.60 -0.18 19.26
N VAL A 266 5.44 -0.57 18.30
CA VAL A 266 5.26 -1.81 17.53
C VAL A 266 5.29 -3.02 18.44
N ASN A 267 6.23 -3.08 19.39
CA ASN A 267 6.29 -4.18 20.37
C ASN A 267 5.04 -4.27 21.21
N TYR A 268 4.59 -3.14 21.77
CA TYR A 268 3.44 -3.14 22.64
C TYR A 268 2.18 -3.63 21.93
N VAL A 269 1.93 -3.14 20.70
CA VAL A 269 0.78 -3.59 19.91
C VAL A 269 0.87 -5.09 19.58
N LEU A 270 2.04 -5.56 19.15
CA LEU A 270 2.25 -6.98 18.85
C LEU A 270 2.04 -7.87 20.09
N GLU A 271 2.56 -7.47 21.25
CA GLU A 271 2.36 -8.19 22.52
C GLU A 271 0.88 -8.26 22.94
N VAL A 272 0.12 -7.18 22.71
CA VAL A 272 -1.32 -7.16 22.96
C VAL A 272 -2.03 -8.14 22.02
N LEU A 273 -1.68 -8.13 20.73
CA LEU A 273 -2.28 -9.00 19.73
C LEU A 273 -1.93 -10.49 19.92
N ASP A 274 -0.70 -10.80 20.37
CA ASP A 274 -0.25 -12.17 20.66
C ASP A 274 -0.97 -12.80 21.86
N LYS A 275 -1.52 -11.99 22.78
CA LYS A 275 -2.30 -12.46 23.93
C LYS A 275 -3.75 -12.79 23.58
N LEU A 276 -4.21 -12.45 22.37
CA LEU A 276 -5.57 -12.72 21.93
C LEU A 276 -5.76 -14.20 21.59
N GLU A 277 -6.99 -14.69 21.73
CA GLU A 277 -7.36 -16.03 21.28
C GLU A 277 -7.11 -16.20 19.78
N VAL A 278 -6.54 -17.34 19.38
CA VAL A 278 -6.26 -17.67 17.98
C VAL A 278 -7.56 -17.98 17.25
N ASN A 279 -8.13 -16.96 16.60
CA ASN A 279 -9.29 -17.06 15.71
C ASN A 279 -9.09 -16.16 14.48
N GLU A 280 -9.88 -16.40 13.44
CA GLU A 280 -9.75 -15.70 12.15
C GLU A 280 -9.78 -14.18 12.29
N LYS A 281 -10.70 -13.65 13.12
CA LYS A 281 -10.84 -12.21 13.35
C LYS A 281 -9.59 -11.58 13.96
N ASN A 282 -9.01 -12.21 14.97
CA ASN A 282 -7.79 -11.72 15.62
C ASN A 282 -6.56 -11.87 14.72
N LEU A 283 -6.49 -12.93 13.91
CA LEU A 283 -5.44 -13.10 12.90
C LEU A 283 -5.52 -12.07 11.78
N ILE A 284 -6.72 -11.70 11.33
CA ILE A 284 -6.94 -10.59 10.39
C ILE A 284 -6.43 -9.28 10.98
N LEU A 285 -6.69 -9.02 12.26
CA LEU A 285 -6.22 -7.82 12.95
C LEU A 285 -4.69 -7.77 13.02
N MET A 286 -4.05 -8.89 13.41
CA MET A 286 -2.58 -9.04 13.40
C MET A 286 -1.98 -8.77 12.02
N ARG A 287 -2.56 -9.40 10.99
CA ARG A 287 -2.13 -9.21 9.60
C ARG A 287 -2.28 -7.76 9.16
N SER A 288 -3.41 -7.12 9.47
CA SER A 288 -3.67 -5.72 9.12
C SER A 288 -2.62 -4.81 9.74
N PHE A 289 -2.35 -5.00 11.03
CA PHE A 289 -1.35 -4.23 11.75
C PHE A 289 0.05 -4.39 11.14
N ILE A 290 0.51 -5.62 10.93
CA ILE A 290 1.83 -5.88 10.32
C ILE A 290 1.92 -5.25 8.93
N THR A 291 0.89 -5.43 8.10
CA THR A 291 0.85 -4.86 6.75
C THR A 291 0.94 -3.34 6.78
N ARG A 292 0.24 -2.70 7.73
CA ARG A 292 0.26 -1.25 7.94
C ARG A 292 1.64 -0.76 8.37
N CYS A 293 2.31 -1.47 9.28
CA CYS A 293 3.69 -1.18 9.64
C CYS A 293 4.62 -1.24 8.41
N LEU A 294 4.48 -2.25 7.56
CA LEU A 294 5.25 -2.37 6.31
C LEU A 294 4.95 -1.29 5.26
N ASP A 295 3.80 -0.61 5.35
CA ASP A 295 3.42 0.51 4.48
C ASP A 295 4.02 1.84 4.93
N ILE A 296 4.12 2.04 6.25
CA ILE A 296 4.42 3.35 6.84
C ILE A 296 5.89 3.48 7.23
N ILE A 297 6.46 2.42 7.79
CA ILE A 297 7.85 2.40 8.27
C ILE A 297 8.76 2.40 7.05
N SER A 298 9.68 3.37 6.99
CA SER A 298 10.66 3.46 5.90
C SER A 298 11.57 2.23 5.89
N ILE A 299 12.01 1.81 4.71
CA ILE A 299 12.87 0.63 4.53
C ILE A 299 14.29 0.86 5.10
N GLU A 300 14.67 2.12 5.34
CA GLU A 300 15.91 2.54 5.98
C GLU A 300 15.79 2.63 7.52
N SER A 301 14.57 2.58 8.08
CA SER A 301 14.35 2.72 9.52
C SER A 301 14.91 1.53 10.32
N GLN A 302 15.44 1.77 11.51
CA GLN A 302 15.80 0.70 12.45
C GLN A 302 14.56 -0.05 12.96
N VAL A 303 13.37 0.56 12.92
CA VAL A 303 12.14 -0.12 13.32
C VAL A 303 11.78 -1.21 12.32
N ILE A 304 12.07 -1.05 11.01
CA ILE A 304 11.77 -2.10 10.02
C ILE A 304 12.58 -3.38 10.29
N LEU A 305 13.84 -3.23 10.72
CA LEU A 305 14.70 -4.34 11.12
C LEU A 305 14.09 -5.07 12.30
N HIS A 306 13.65 -4.32 13.31
CA HIS A 306 13.02 -4.88 14.49
C HIS A 306 11.68 -5.58 14.18
N LEU A 307 10.91 -5.04 13.24
CA LEU A 307 9.68 -5.66 12.75
C LEU A 307 9.98 -6.97 12.01
N TYR A 308 10.95 -7.00 11.10
CA TYR A 308 11.36 -8.22 10.40
C TYR A 308 11.84 -9.27 11.39
N GLN A 309 12.68 -8.90 12.36
CA GLN A 309 13.11 -9.81 13.41
C GLN A 309 11.92 -10.45 14.13
N ASN A 310 10.92 -9.65 14.52
CA ASN A 310 9.71 -10.15 15.16
C ASN A 310 8.94 -11.11 14.25
N ILE A 311 8.71 -10.75 12.98
CA ILE A 311 7.94 -11.56 12.03
C ILE A 311 8.60 -12.93 11.83
N PHE A 312 9.90 -12.96 11.52
CA PHE A 312 10.62 -14.20 11.19
C PHE A 312 11.03 -15.00 12.43
N SER A 313 10.90 -14.43 13.64
CA SER A 313 11.10 -15.16 14.91
C SER A 313 9.80 -15.72 15.49
N ARG A 314 8.66 -15.58 14.80
CA ARG A 314 7.35 -16.09 15.25
C ARG A 314 7.07 -17.48 14.69
N GLU A 315 6.12 -18.19 15.31
CA GLU A 315 5.49 -19.31 14.63
C GLU A 315 4.59 -18.79 13.51
N PRO A 316 4.60 -19.41 12.31
CA PRO A 316 3.70 -19.05 11.24
C PRO A 316 2.24 -19.19 11.64
N PHE A 317 1.43 -18.24 11.18
CA PHE A 317 -0.02 -18.27 11.33
C PHE A 317 -0.69 -18.14 9.96
N PRO A 318 -1.97 -18.54 9.82
CA PRO A 318 -2.71 -18.38 8.57
C PRO A 318 -2.59 -16.95 8.03
N LEU A 319 -2.33 -16.81 6.72
CA LEU A 319 -2.15 -15.53 6.02
C LEU A 319 -0.80 -14.80 6.26
N LEU A 320 0.16 -15.41 6.96
CA LEU A 320 1.51 -14.85 7.05
C LEU A 320 2.29 -14.95 5.73
N GLY A 321 1.98 -15.94 4.89
CA GLY A 321 2.67 -16.14 3.61
C GLY A 321 2.67 -14.90 2.70
N PRO A 322 1.52 -14.26 2.44
CA PRO A 322 1.46 -12.99 1.71
C PRO A 322 2.32 -11.86 2.30
N ILE A 323 2.49 -11.80 3.63
CA ILE A 323 3.36 -10.80 4.28
C ILE A 323 4.82 -11.10 3.95
N ILE A 324 5.27 -12.34 4.13
CA ILE A 324 6.65 -12.74 3.82
C ILE A 324 6.95 -12.55 2.34
N SER A 325 6.02 -12.95 1.47
CA SER A 325 6.11 -12.69 0.02
C SER A 325 6.31 -11.22 -0.30
N ARG A 326 5.58 -10.33 0.39
CA ARG A 326 5.72 -8.88 0.20
C ARG A 326 7.06 -8.35 0.70
N ILE A 327 7.54 -8.86 1.83
CA ILE A 327 8.85 -8.51 2.39
C ILE A 327 9.95 -8.91 1.40
N PHE A 328 9.96 -10.16 0.94
CA PHE A 328 10.95 -10.61 -0.04
C PHE A 328 10.87 -9.84 -1.35
N ALA A 329 9.68 -9.49 -1.84
CA ALA A 329 9.55 -8.66 -3.04
C ALA A 329 10.15 -7.25 -2.88
N LYS A 330 10.14 -6.68 -1.65
CA LYS A 330 10.82 -5.41 -1.36
C LYS A 330 12.34 -5.56 -1.23
N GLU A 331 12.83 -6.73 -0.84
CA GLU A 331 14.27 -6.99 -0.66
C GLU A 331 14.96 -7.54 -1.90
N ASP A 332 14.21 -8.06 -2.87
CA ASP A 332 14.76 -8.66 -4.08
C ASP A 332 15.17 -7.60 -5.11
N ASP A 333 16.25 -6.88 -4.80
CA ASP A 333 16.93 -5.98 -5.72
C ASP A 333 17.97 -6.75 -6.55
N ASP A 334 17.75 -6.85 -7.87
CA ASP A 334 18.57 -7.61 -8.81
C ASP A 334 18.73 -9.12 -8.49
N SER A 335 17.63 -9.87 -8.35
CA SER A 335 17.65 -11.34 -8.25
C SER A 335 18.52 -11.85 -7.08
N VAL A 336 18.33 -11.27 -5.90
CA VAL A 336 19.11 -11.56 -4.69
C VAL A 336 19.10 -13.05 -4.37
N PHE A 337 17.95 -13.71 -4.52
CA PHE A 337 17.79 -15.14 -4.23
C PHE A 337 18.60 -16.06 -5.16
N PHE A 338 19.08 -15.56 -6.30
CA PHE A 338 20.03 -16.28 -7.18
C PHE A 338 21.47 -16.00 -6.77
N LYS A 339 21.80 -14.73 -6.54
CA LYS A 339 23.16 -14.30 -6.14
C LYS A 339 23.59 -14.86 -4.79
N ILE A 340 22.63 -15.17 -3.91
CA ILE A 340 22.90 -15.71 -2.58
C ILE A 340 23.59 -17.09 -2.62
N PHE A 341 23.45 -17.87 -3.69
CA PHE A 341 24.14 -19.16 -3.83
C PHE A 341 25.66 -18.99 -3.83
N GLU A 342 26.12 -17.93 -4.48
CA GLU A 342 27.54 -17.68 -4.72
C GLU A 342 28.16 -16.88 -3.57
N ASN A 343 27.55 -15.75 -3.21
CA ASN A 343 28.14 -14.79 -2.28
C ASN A 343 27.15 -14.25 -1.23
N VAL A 344 26.68 -15.15 -0.35
CA VAL A 344 25.79 -14.78 0.76
C VAL A 344 26.38 -13.68 1.66
N GLN A 345 27.69 -13.69 1.93
CA GLN A 345 28.30 -12.69 2.82
C GLN A 345 28.17 -11.28 2.28
N MET A 346 28.43 -11.08 0.99
CA MET A 346 28.26 -9.77 0.34
C MET A 346 26.79 -9.29 0.41
N ILE A 347 25.83 -10.19 0.15
CA ILE A 347 24.40 -9.88 0.20
C ILE A 347 23.94 -9.50 1.62
N LEU A 348 24.36 -10.26 2.64
CA LEU A 348 23.98 -9.96 4.02
C LEU A 348 24.69 -8.71 4.57
N GLN A 349 25.89 -8.37 4.06
CA GLN A 349 26.57 -7.12 4.40
C GLN A 349 25.91 -5.91 3.75
N SER A 350 25.42 -6.04 2.51
CA SER A 350 24.77 -4.94 1.79
C SER A 350 23.31 -4.73 2.22
N SER A 351 22.62 -5.77 2.68
CA SER A 351 21.24 -5.69 3.18
C SER A 351 21.14 -6.05 4.67
N PRO A 352 21.10 -5.03 5.56
CA PRO A 352 20.84 -5.24 6.99
C PRO A 352 19.52 -5.97 7.25
N ARG A 353 18.51 -5.74 6.41
CA ARG A 353 17.18 -6.37 6.51
C ARG A 353 17.24 -7.87 6.25
N LEU A 354 17.89 -8.30 5.16
CA LEU A 354 18.10 -9.71 4.88
C LEU A 354 18.99 -10.37 5.95
N ASN A 355 19.98 -9.66 6.48
CA ASN A 355 20.80 -10.17 7.58
C ASN A 355 20.00 -10.41 8.86
N VAL A 356 19.05 -9.53 9.18
CA VAL A 356 18.14 -9.73 10.31
C VAL A 356 17.23 -10.93 10.09
N ILE A 357 16.68 -11.10 8.88
CA ILE A 357 15.89 -12.28 8.52
C ILE A 357 16.73 -13.55 8.67
N ASN A 358 17.95 -13.56 8.13
CA ASN A 358 18.90 -14.67 8.24
C ASN A 358 19.17 -15.04 9.70
N THR A 359 19.43 -14.03 10.53
CA THR A 359 19.69 -14.24 11.96
C THR A 359 18.46 -14.79 12.69
N ALA A 360 17.26 -14.28 12.39
CA ALA A 360 16.01 -14.77 12.98
C ALA A 360 15.77 -16.26 12.66
N LEU A 361 15.98 -16.65 11.40
CA LEU A 361 15.89 -18.06 10.97
C LEU A 361 16.93 -18.94 11.67
N LYS A 362 18.14 -18.43 11.93
CA LYS A 362 19.20 -19.15 12.65
C LYS A 362 18.79 -19.52 14.08
N LEU A 363 18.08 -18.62 14.76
CA LEU A 363 17.69 -18.78 16.16
C LEU A 363 16.55 -19.79 16.37
N LYS A 364 15.69 -19.98 15.35
CA LYS A 364 14.48 -20.82 15.41
C LYS A 364 14.71 -22.30 15.06
N ASP A 365 15.95 -22.70 14.83
CA ASP A 365 16.33 -23.92 14.10
C ASP A 365 15.83 -23.91 12.64
N LEU A 366 16.65 -24.46 11.75
CA LEU A 366 16.35 -24.62 10.33
C LEU A 366 15.32 -25.73 10.11
N ASN A 367 14.83 -26.42 11.14
CA ASN A 367 13.65 -27.28 11.03
C ASN A 367 12.33 -26.55 11.30
N SER A 368 12.35 -25.23 11.52
CA SER A 368 11.15 -24.49 11.92
C SER A 368 10.11 -24.37 10.80
N PRO A 369 8.80 -24.34 11.13
CA PRO A 369 7.74 -24.07 10.16
C PRO A 369 7.92 -22.74 9.42
N MET A 370 8.53 -21.74 10.07
CA MET A 370 8.84 -20.44 9.45
C MET A 370 9.80 -20.59 8.28
N ALA A 371 10.84 -21.40 8.45
CA ALA A 371 11.84 -21.54 7.42
C ALA A 371 11.35 -22.41 6.25
N THR A 372 10.47 -23.39 6.52
CA THR A 372 9.69 -24.05 5.46
C THR A 372 8.82 -23.05 4.70
N LEU A 373 8.06 -22.21 5.40
CA LEU A 373 7.22 -21.20 4.75
C LEU A 373 8.05 -20.25 3.86
N CYS A 374 9.24 -19.84 4.32
CA CYS A 374 10.17 -19.06 3.52
C CYS A 374 10.63 -19.82 2.27
N CYS A 375 10.97 -21.11 2.42
CA CYS A 375 11.38 -21.98 1.32
C CYS A 375 10.29 -22.06 0.24
N ASP A 376 9.04 -22.33 0.66
CA ASP A 376 7.91 -22.47 -0.25
C ASP A 376 7.59 -21.15 -0.97
N ILE A 377 7.64 -20.01 -0.27
CA ILE A 377 7.43 -18.69 -0.87
C ILE A 377 8.55 -18.37 -1.88
N ILE A 378 9.80 -18.64 -1.52
CA ILE A 378 10.93 -18.38 -2.42
C ILE A 378 10.79 -19.25 -3.67
N GLN A 379 10.49 -20.53 -3.50
CA GLN A 379 10.25 -21.46 -4.60
C GLN A 379 9.14 -20.96 -5.54
N GLN A 380 7.97 -20.63 -4.98
CA GLN A 380 6.79 -20.22 -5.75
C GLN A 380 7.00 -18.89 -6.47
N ASN A 381 7.61 -17.90 -5.80
CA ASN A 381 7.69 -16.55 -6.34
C ASN A 381 8.85 -16.35 -7.32
N TYR A 382 9.99 -17.01 -7.08
CA TYR A 382 11.23 -16.71 -7.82
C TYR A 382 11.69 -17.84 -8.72
N PHE A 383 11.39 -19.12 -8.39
CA PHE A 383 11.96 -20.25 -9.14
C PHE A 383 10.93 -21.00 -10.00
N SER A 384 9.64 -21.00 -9.64
CA SER A 384 8.58 -21.75 -10.35
C SER A 384 8.43 -21.42 -11.84
N LYS A 385 8.79 -20.19 -12.21
CA LYS A 385 8.67 -19.66 -13.57
C LYS A 385 9.91 -19.89 -14.44
N LEU A 386 11.00 -20.42 -13.87
CA LEU A 386 12.22 -20.67 -14.63
C LEU A 386 12.03 -21.84 -15.59
N GLU A 387 12.67 -21.72 -16.74
CA GLU A 387 12.80 -22.79 -17.71
C GLU A 387 13.97 -23.72 -17.35
N MET A 388 13.92 -24.97 -17.83
CA MET A 388 14.96 -25.97 -17.51
C MET A 388 16.37 -25.51 -17.90
N ALA A 389 16.52 -24.74 -18.99
CA ALA A 389 17.81 -24.21 -19.43
C ALA A 389 18.43 -23.24 -18.41
N GLU A 390 17.62 -22.34 -17.84
CA GLU A 390 18.06 -21.40 -16.80
C GLU A 390 18.42 -22.14 -15.51
N MET A 391 17.61 -23.14 -15.13
CA MET A 391 17.87 -23.92 -13.92
C MET A 391 19.18 -24.72 -14.00
N ILE A 392 19.60 -25.15 -15.17
CA ILE A 392 20.88 -25.86 -15.34
C ILE A 392 22.07 -24.94 -15.05
N GLU A 393 21.97 -23.66 -15.39
CA GLU A 393 23.02 -22.68 -15.13
C GLU A 393 23.26 -22.49 -13.63
N PHE A 394 22.18 -22.39 -12.84
CA PHE A 394 22.26 -22.16 -11.40
C PHE A 394 22.45 -23.43 -10.56
N PHE A 395 22.19 -24.63 -11.12
CA PHE A 395 22.29 -25.90 -10.40
C PHE A 395 23.65 -26.13 -9.72
N PRO A 396 24.81 -25.89 -10.36
CA PRO A 396 26.10 -26.05 -9.70
C PRO A 396 26.26 -25.11 -8.49
N SER A 397 25.88 -23.84 -8.63
CA SER A 397 26.01 -22.86 -7.54
C SER A 397 25.09 -23.21 -6.36
N ALA A 398 23.82 -23.56 -6.63
CA ALA A 398 22.85 -23.93 -5.60
C ALA A 398 23.20 -25.25 -4.90
N SER A 399 23.69 -26.26 -5.63
CA SER A 399 24.07 -27.54 -5.02
C SER A 399 25.38 -27.47 -4.24
N ASN A 400 26.37 -26.71 -4.74
CA ASN A 400 27.64 -26.51 -4.03
C ASN A 400 27.46 -25.69 -2.75
N SER A 401 26.44 -24.83 -2.66
CA SER A 401 26.14 -24.12 -1.41
C SER A 401 25.84 -25.11 -0.27
N LEU A 402 25.09 -26.18 -0.52
CA LEU A 402 24.75 -27.21 0.46
C LEU A 402 25.98 -27.94 1.03
N LEU A 403 27.10 -27.90 0.31
CA LEU A 403 28.36 -28.52 0.72
C LEU A 403 29.24 -27.59 1.57
N LYS A 404 28.90 -26.29 1.68
CA LYS A 404 29.69 -25.31 2.45
C LYS A 404 29.54 -25.57 3.96
N THR A 405 30.65 -25.56 4.68
CA THR A 405 30.65 -25.55 6.15
C THR A 405 30.17 -24.19 6.65
N GLY A 406 29.23 -24.19 7.60
CA GLY A 406 28.67 -22.94 8.14
C GLY A 406 27.77 -22.19 7.15
N ILE A 407 27.01 -22.91 6.33
CA ILE A 407 26.00 -22.31 5.45
C ILE A 407 25.04 -21.41 6.23
N GLU A 408 24.78 -20.22 5.68
CA GLU A 408 23.85 -19.27 6.29
C GLU A 408 22.39 -19.68 6.02
N PRO A 409 21.47 -19.50 6.99
CA PRO A 409 20.05 -19.85 6.88
C PRO A 409 19.38 -19.48 5.57
N LEU A 410 19.48 -18.22 5.13
CA LEU A 410 18.84 -17.76 3.89
C LEU A 410 19.47 -18.40 2.65
N GLN A 411 20.78 -18.65 2.65
CA GLN A 411 21.43 -19.39 1.55
C GLN A 411 20.91 -20.81 1.49
N LEU A 412 20.79 -21.49 2.64
CA LEU A 412 20.26 -22.85 2.71
C LEU A 412 18.81 -22.93 2.21
N VAL A 413 17.92 -22.09 2.76
CA VAL A 413 16.49 -22.03 2.39
C VAL A 413 16.33 -21.76 0.90
N SER A 414 17.09 -20.81 0.35
CA SER A 414 17.02 -20.46 -1.07
C SER A 414 17.56 -21.58 -1.96
N SER A 415 18.67 -22.21 -1.60
CA SER A 415 19.23 -23.33 -2.37
C SER A 415 18.31 -24.54 -2.37
N ILE A 416 17.65 -24.84 -1.25
CA ILE A 416 16.67 -25.93 -1.19
C ILE A 416 15.42 -25.57 -2.01
N ALA A 417 14.91 -24.35 -1.89
CA ALA A 417 13.77 -23.88 -2.69
C ALA A 417 14.04 -24.05 -4.20
N PHE A 418 15.23 -23.65 -4.65
CA PHE A 418 15.67 -23.82 -6.02
C PHE A 418 15.78 -25.29 -6.42
N LEU A 419 16.45 -26.11 -5.61
CA LEU A 419 16.70 -27.51 -5.94
C LEU A 419 15.41 -28.33 -5.97
N LYS A 420 14.42 -28.03 -5.11
CA LYS A 420 13.09 -28.65 -5.17
C LYS A 420 12.41 -28.39 -6.51
N GLU A 421 12.45 -27.15 -6.98
CA GLU A 421 11.90 -26.78 -8.28
C GLU A 421 12.67 -27.42 -9.45
N PHE A 422 14.01 -27.45 -9.35
CA PHE A 422 14.88 -28.12 -10.32
C PHE A 422 14.50 -29.60 -10.49
N VAL A 423 14.29 -30.34 -9.40
CA VAL A 423 13.87 -31.76 -9.47
C VAL A 423 12.57 -31.89 -10.24
N GLY A 424 11.57 -31.06 -9.90
CA GLY A 424 10.27 -31.08 -10.55
C GLY A 424 10.41 -30.86 -12.06
N LYS A 425 11.06 -29.77 -12.48
CA LYS A 425 11.27 -29.47 -13.91
C LYS A 425 12.10 -30.53 -14.63
N LEU A 426 13.11 -31.10 -13.97
CA LEU A 426 13.91 -32.18 -14.53
C LEU A 426 13.02 -33.39 -14.86
N TRP A 427 12.16 -33.79 -13.92
CA TRP A 427 11.22 -34.88 -14.12
C TRP A 427 10.18 -34.59 -15.19
N ASP A 428 9.60 -33.39 -15.20
CA ASP A 428 8.68 -32.95 -16.25
C ASP A 428 9.29 -33.01 -17.65
N THR A 429 10.58 -32.67 -17.75
CA THR A 429 11.31 -32.62 -19.01
C THR A 429 11.76 -34.00 -19.48
N THR A 430 12.31 -34.82 -18.57
CA THR A 430 13.15 -35.96 -18.95
C THR A 430 12.47 -37.33 -18.80
N ILE A 431 11.44 -37.46 -17.95
CA ILE A 431 10.73 -38.74 -17.79
C ILE A 431 9.99 -39.07 -19.09
N ASN A 432 10.12 -40.32 -19.53
CA ASN A 432 9.35 -40.83 -20.64
C ASN A 432 7.95 -41.24 -20.13
N ARG A 433 6.92 -40.52 -20.58
CA ARG A 433 5.53 -40.75 -20.16
C ARG A 433 4.95 -42.06 -20.71
N ASP A 434 5.46 -42.55 -21.83
CA ASP A 434 4.99 -43.80 -22.44
C ASP A 434 5.60 -45.03 -21.76
N ASP A 435 6.83 -44.91 -21.24
CA ASP A 435 7.55 -45.97 -20.54
C ASP A 435 8.57 -45.39 -19.55
N PHE A 436 8.14 -45.22 -18.30
CA PHE A 436 8.95 -44.66 -17.23
C PHE A 436 10.13 -45.55 -16.81
N THR A 437 10.19 -46.81 -17.26
CA THR A 437 11.29 -47.71 -16.92
C THR A 437 12.52 -47.52 -17.80
N ARG A 438 12.40 -46.73 -18.87
CA ARG A 438 13.53 -46.39 -19.73
C ARG A 438 14.44 -45.34 -19.09
N PRO A 439 15.73 -45.30 -19.46
CA PRO A 439 16.60 -44.18 -19.11
C PRO A 439 15.95 -42.83 -19.43
N ILE A 440 16.12 -41.86 -18.53
CA ILE A 440 15.59 -40.51 -18.73
C ILE A 440 16.13 -39.91 -20.04
N ALA A 441 15.26 -39.20 -20.77
CA ALA A 441 15.59 -38.60 -22.05
C ALA A 441 16.33 -37.26 -21.84
N ILE A 442 17.57 -37.33 -21.36
CA ILE A 442 18.39 -36.15 -21.04
C ILE A 442 18.65 -35.27 -22.28
N ASP A 443 18.60 -35.84 -23.49
CA ASP A 443 18.68 -35.13 -24.76
C ASP A 443 17.53 -34.12 -24.98
N LYS A 444 16.39 -34.30 -24.29
CA LYS A 444 15.30 -33.31 -24.33
C LYS A 444 15.72 -31.96 -23.76
N ILE A 445 16.71 -31.93 -22.86
CA ILE A 445 17.29 -30.70 -22.34
C ILE A 445 18.00 -29.90 -23.44
N MET A 446 18.68 -30.59 -24.37
CA MET A 446 19.35 -29.98 -25.54
C MET A 446 18.36 -29.24 -26.46
N LYS A 447 17.09 -29.66 -26.47
CA LYS A 447 16.03 -29.01 -27.26
C LYS A 447 15.55 -27.70 -26.62
N ILE A 448 15.98 -27.40 -25.40
CA ILE A 448 15.53 -26.25 -24.59
C ILE A 448 16.67 -25.22 -24.41
N GLY A 449 17.92 -25.53 -24.82
CA GLY A 449 19.04 -24.60 -24.74
C GLY A 449 20.37 -25.18 -25.28
N ASN A 450 21.45 -24.40 -25.18
CA ASN A 450 22.77 -24.76 -25.74
C ASN A 450 23.65 -25.66 -24.84
N SER A 451 23.07 -26.33 -23.85
CA SER A 451 23.81 -27.15 -22.87
C SER A 451 24.06 -28.57 -23.38
N ASN A 452 25.27 -29.09 -23.19
CA ASN A 452 25.60 -30.49 -23.51
C ASN A 452 24.96 -31.44 -22.46
N PRO A 453 24.06 -32.37 -22.84
CA PRO A 453 23.34 -33.25 -21.91
C PRO A 453 24.27 -34.13 -21.09
N GLN A 454 25.39 -34.56 -21.67
CA GLN A 454 26.37 -35.35 -20.93
C GLN A 454 27.04 -34.51 -19.85
N THR A 455 27.31 -33.23 -20.12
CA THR A 455 27.85 -32.30 -19.11
C THR A 455 26.85 -32.10 -17.97
N VAL A 456 25.58 -31.88 -18.29
CA VAL A 456 24.50 -31.72 -17.27
C VAL A 456 24.38 -33.00 -16.43
N LEU A 457 24.34 -34.16 -17.07
CA LEU A 457 24.23 -35.44 -16.39
C LEU A 457 25.45 -35.70 -15.48
N ASN A 458 26.66 -35.43 -15.99
CA ASN A 458 27.88 -35.56 -15.21
C ASN A 458 27.88 -34.60 -14.02
N GLN A 459 27.40 -33.37 -14.16
CA GLN A 459 27.28 -32.41 -13.07
C GLN A 459 26.33 -32.92 -11.98
N ILE A 460 25.13 -33.39 -12.34
CA ILE A 460 24.17 -33.97 -11.39
C ILE A 460 24.82 -35.16 -10.67
N ASN A 461 25.38 -36.11 -11.40
CA ASN A 461 25.99 -37.30 -10.81
C ASN A 461 27.18 -36.97 -9.90
N ASN A 462 28.01 -35.99 -10.27
CA ASN A 462 29.15 -35.55 -9.45
C ASN A 462 28.71 -34.93 -8.13
N VAL A 463 27.63 -34.14 -8.13
CA VAL A 463 27.03 -33.58 -6.91
C VAL A 463 26.47 -34.70 -6.05
N MET A 464 25.69 -35.60 -6.64
CA MET A 464 25.05 -36.71 -5.93
C MET A 464 26.07 -37.73 -5.41
N ALA A 465 27.26 -37.83 -5.99
CA ALA A 465 28.31 -38.71 -5.46
C ALA A 465 28.89 -38.24 -4.12
N ARG A 466 28.64 -36.98 -3.70
CA ARG A 466 29.18 -36.43 -2.45
C ARG A 466 28.49 -37.02 -1.23
N GLU A 467 29.27 -37.38 -0.23
CA GLU A 467 28.79 -37.80 1.10
C GLU A 467 28.51 -36.55 1.95
N ASN A 468 27.25 -36.13 1.97
CA ASN A 468 26.78 -35.00 2.77
C ASN A 468 25.29 -35.21 3.12
N PRO A 469 24.83 -34.92 4.35
CA PRO A 469 23.45 -35.14 4.76
C PRO A 469 22.40 -34.40 3.91
N LEU A 470 22.70 -33.15 3.51
CA LEU A 470 21.80 -32.34 2.67
C LEU A 470 21.74 -32.88 1.24
N ILE A 471 22.85 -33.41 0.73
CA ILE A 471 22.88 -34.09 -0.58
C ILE A 471 22.12 -35.42 -0.51
N TYR A 472 22.31 -36.22 0.55
CA TYR A 472 21.56 -37.45 0.74
C TYR A 472 20.05 -37.18 0.74
N SER A 473 19.63 -36.16 1.48
CA SER A 473 18.24 -35.76 1.53
C SER A 473 17.70 -35.24 0.19
N LEU A 474 18.52 -34.53 -0.59
CA LEU A 474 18.16 -34.14 -1.95
C LEU A 474 17.91 -35.39 -2.81
N LYS A 475 18.75 -36.42 -2.70
CA LYS A 475 18.50 -37.71 -3.39
C LYS A 475 17.17 -38.34 -2.98
N ILE A 476 16.81 -38.29 -1.70
CA ILE A 476 15.50 -38.75 -1.22
C ILE A 476 14.39 -37.90 -1.84
N TYR A 477 14.57 -36.58 -1.96
CA TYR A 477 13.59 -35.69 -2.60
C TYR A 477 13.35 -36.05 -4.07
N PHE A 478 14.38 -36.43 -4.83
CA PHE A 478 14.23 -36.93 -6.20
C PHE A 478 13.25 -38.11 -6.29
N LEU A 479 13.33 -39.05 -5.33
CA LEU A 479 12.40 -40.19 -5.25
C LEU A 479 11.01 -39.78 -4.77
N ARG A 480 10.93 -38.86 -3.80
CA ARG A 480 9.67 -38.38 -3.26
C ARG A 480 8.86 -37.61 -4.31
N ASP A 481 9.51 -36.82 -5.16
CA ASP A 481 8.84 -36.10 -6.25
C ASP A 481 8.14 -37.07 -7.23
N LEU A 482 8.71 -38.27 -7.46
CA LEU A 482 8.04 -39.31 -8.25
C LEU A 482 6.77 -39.81 -7.56
N LEU A 483 6.78 -39.98 -6.24
CA LEU A 483 5.57 -40.36 -5.49
C LEU A 483 4.48 -39.29 -5.58
N PHE A 484 4.85 -38.00 -5.58
CA PHE A 484 3.91 -36.90 -5.82
C PHE A 484 3.33 -36.88 -7.24
N ARG A 485 3.94 -37.61 -8.18
CA ARG A 485 3.48 -37.78 -9.56
C ARG A 485 2.70 -39.09 -9.76
N ASP A 486 2.07 -39.59 -8.70
CA ASP A 486 1.26 -40.81 -8.66
C ASP A 486 2.02 -42.13 -8.91
N PHE A 487 3.36 -42.14 -8.78
CA PHE A 487 4.12 -43.40 -8.85
C PHE A 487 3.92 -44.19 -7.55
N SER A 488 3.64 -45.49 -7.66
CA SER A 488 3.69 -46.36 -6.47
C SER A 488 5.14 -46.61 -6.04
N ILE A 489 5.35 -47.05 -4.80
CA ILE A 489 6.68 -47.51 -4.33
C ILE A 489 7.26 -48.59 -5.26
N GLY A 490 6.40 -49.46 -5.81
CA GLY A 490 6.81 -50.47 -6.79
C GLY A 490 7.29 -49.86 -8.10
N ASP A 491 6.65 -48.80 -8.57
CA ASP A 491 7.02 -48.09 -9.79
C ASP A 491 8.31 -47.31 -9.62
N VAL A 492 8.50 -46.64 -8.48
CA VAL A 492 9.78 -45.96 -8.19
C VAL A 492 10.94 -46.96 -8.15
N LYS A 493 10.76 -48.15 -7.56
CA LYS A 493 11.79 -49.21 -7.60
C LYS A 493 12.12 -49.67 -9.02
N LYS A 494 11.13 -49.78 -9.91
CA LYS A 494 11.34 -50.12 -11.32
C LYS A 494 12.03 -48.97 -12.06
N PHE A 495 11.62 -47.73 -11.81
CA PHE A 495 12.25 -46.52 -12.33
C PHE A 495 13.74 -46.49 -11.98
N CYS A 496 14.10 -46.64 -10.70
CA CYS A 496 15.50 -46.63 -10.27
C CYS A 496 16.35 -47.70 -10.98
N LYS A 497 15.81 -48.91 -11.18
CA LYS A 497 16.51 -49.97 -11.94
C LYS A 497 16.76 -49.56 -13.40
N GLY A 498 15.79 -48.89 -14.02
CA GLY A 498 15.90 -48.33 -15.36
C GLY A 498 16.99 -47.27 -15.51
N GLN A 499 17.37 -46.60 -14.42
CA GLN A 499 18.35 -45.50 -14.42
C GLN A 499 19.78 -45.94 -14.07
N THR A 500 20.08 -47.24 -14.02
CA THR A 500 21.39 -47.77 -13.54
C THR A 500 22.60 -47.09 -14.21
N GLU A 501 22.54 -46.85 -15.52
CA GLU A 501 23.63 -46.23 -16.28
C GLU A 501 23.58 -44.69 -16.27
N THR A 502 22.40 -44.10 -16.05
CA THR A 502 22.17 -42.66 -16.19
C THR A 502 22.28 -41.94 -14.85
N LEU A 503 21.59 -42.43 -13.82
CA LEU A 503 21.58 -41.88 -12.45
C LEU A 503 21.89 -43.01 -11.45
N PRO A 504 23.13 -43.53 -11.43
CA PRO A 504 23.50 -44.72 -10.65
C PRO A 504 23.26 -44.59 -9.14
N TRP A 505 23.29 -43.37 -8.61
CA TRP A 505 23.09 -43.08 -7.20
C TRP A 505 21.64 -43.28 -6.71
N LEU A 506 20.66 -43.44 -7.61
CA LEU A 506 19.29 -43.76 -7.22
C LEU A 506 19.16 -45.17 -6.63
N LEU A 507 20.07 -46.09 -6.97
CA LEU A 507 20.08 -47.47 -6.50
C LEU A 507 20.77 -47.66 -5.15
N SER A 508 21.64 -46.73 -4.76
CA SER A 508 22.40 -46.80 -3.51
C SER A 508 21.64 -46.25 -2.30
N LEU A 509 20.37 -45.85 -2.47
CA LEU A 509 19.55 -45.29 -1.41
C LEU A 509 18.88 -46.40 -0.61
N GLU A 510 19.19 -46.44 0.69
CA GLU A 510 18.47 -47.26 1.65
C GLU A 510 17.10 -46.64 1.94
N TRP A 511 16.03 -47.41 1.78
CA TRP A 511 14.64 -46.96 1.96
C TRP A 511 14.20 -46.91 3.44
N GLY A 512 15.15 -46.89 4.38
CA GLY A 512 14.91 -47.00 5.83
C GLY A 512 14.85 -45.65 6.55
N ASP A 513 14.06 -45.59 7.62
CA ASP A 513 13.88 -44.42 8.50
C ASP A 513 15.11 -44.18 9.40
N ASN A 514 16.14 -43.51 8.90
CA ASN A 514 17.20 -42.93 9.75
C ASN A 514 17.02 -41.41 9.82
N ASN A 515 16.65 -40.91 10.99
CA ASN A 515 16.36 -39.49 11.24
C ASN A 515 17.57 -38.55 11.08
N ASP A 516 18.80 -39.07 11.17
CA ASP A 516 20.03 -38.27 11.16
C ASP A 516 20.41 -37.70 9.78
N ASN A 517 19.76 -38.17 8.71
CA ASN A 517 20.10 -37.81 7.33
C ASN A 517 19.01 -37.00 6.61
N ARG A 518 18.08 -36.35 7.33
CA ARG A 518 16.97 -35.59 6.74
C ARG A 518 17.36 -34.12 6.47
N LEU A 519 16.84 -33.56 5.37
CA LEU A 519 16.97 -32.13 5.08
C LEU A 519 16.26 -31.39 6.20
N PRO A 520 16.88 -30.35 6.78
CA PRO A 520 16.09 -29.40 7.53
C PRO A 520 15.05 -28.79 6.58
N PHE A 521 13.87 -28.43 7.09
CA PHE A 521 12.63 -28.15 6.34
C PHE A 521 11.84 -29.37 5.85
N ASN A 522 11.92 -30.51 6.53
CA ASN A 522 10.94 -31.56 6.30
C ASN A 522 9.62 -31.27 7.03
N THR A 523 8.69 -30.57 6.38
CA THR A 523 7.27 -30.54 6.76
C THR A 523 6.47 -31.73 6.22
N TYR A 524 7.12 -32.74 5.63
CA TYR A 524 6.45 -33.88 4.99
C TYR A 524 7.05 -35.22 5.38
#